data_AF-A0A8T5TM14-F1
#
_entry.id   AF-A0A8T5TM14-F1
#
_cell.length_a   1.000
_cell.length_b   1.000
_cell.length_c   1.000
_cell.angle_alpha   90.00
_cell.angle_beta   90.00
_cell.angle_gamma   90.00
#
_symmetry.space_group_name_H-M   'P 1'
#
loop_
_entity.id
_entity.type
_entity.pdbx_description
1 polymer ?
#
loop_
_entity_poly.entity_id
_entity_poly.type
_entity_poly.pdbx_seq_one_letter_code
_entity_poly.pdbx_strand_id
1 'polypeptide(L)'
;MENGDKNYCDVENPKEEGYKLLKRIFLNLFIVSFIIISYFYFSESIGSISTYFVIDQNNVFQFGFTLLFFIFLSILAGPIHGAIAGFLGELLYQIGYYDNLEIHWCLIVALIGFFMGLYKYKPLKYKRKIKLLYTSLLLETFSIIICFFIILLEAIIHPISSLEVIFSNYGLKFLLQFIVTIPLIIPLLLFSYDHFLADKEYHFYNMTLTHHEYYACDHTFYLKFGRTYIYFCSRCSGTLLGAISTVFVMYIFERTIDYIITPEIALIICIVFPIPCVIDWGIQRLSIRESNTISRLITGFIIGMSLSAISFGGKYSPIIIFLMIFYLSIVGLFMYIGYKIEMKNLNKEHGDISSEDDILIE
;
A
#
# COMPACT_ATOMS: atom_id res chain seq x y z
N MET A 1 -16.89 -21.92 27.01
CA MET A 1 -16.12 -22.71 26.02
C MET A 1 -15.08 -21.80 25.42
N GLU A 2 -14.00 -21.55 26.18
CA GLU A 2 -12.78 -20.92 25.68
C GLU A 2 -11.82 -22.08 25.40
N ASN A 3 -11.95 -22.72 24.23
CA ASN A 3 -10.87 -23.57 23.76
C ASN A 3 -9.75 -22.62 23.34
N GLY A 4 -8.62 -22.72 24.04
CA GLY A 4 -7.39 -22.05 23.66
C GLY A 4 -6.93 -22.57 22.31
N ASP A 5 -7.43 -21.97 21.24
CA ASP A 5 -6.84 -22.04 19.92
C ASP A 5 -5.46 -21.41 20.02
N LYS A 6 -4.45 -22.24 20.30
CA LYS A 6 -3.06 -21.85 20.09
C LYS A 6 -2.97 -21.37 18.64
N ASN A 7 -2.54 -20.12 18.44
CA ASN A 7 -2.26 -19.54 17.14
C ASN A 7 -1.26 -20.44 16.40
N TYR A 8 -1.76 -21.35 15.56
CA TYR A 8 -0.94 -22.25 14.75
C TYR A 8 0.02 -21.50 13.82
N CYS A 9 -0.22 -20.21 13.56
CA CYS A 9 0.64 -19.36 12.74
C CYS A 9 1.79 -18.66 13.53
N ASP A 10 1.91 -18.87 14.85
CA ASP A 10 2.96 -18.26 15.69
C ASP A 10 4.16 -19.21 15.99
N VAL A 11 4.35 -20.27 15.20
CA VAL A 11 5.52 -21.17 15.38
C VAL A 11 6.81 -20.45 14.99
N GLU A 12 7.61 -20.07 15.99
CA GLU A 12 8.92 -19.41 15.83
C GLU A 12 9.89 -20.30 15.03
N ASN A 13 10.04 -20.01 13.73
CA ASN A 13 10.97 -20.71 12.85
C ASN A 13 12.27 -19.89 12.73
N PRO A 14 13.47 -20.46 12.98
CA PRO A 14 14.75 -19.74 12.93
C PRO A 14 15.11 -19.11 11.57
N LYS A 15 14.38 -19.42 10.48
CA LYS A 15 14.43 -18.65 9.21
C LYS A 15 13.71 -17.28 9.29
N GLU A 16 13.22 -16.88 10.46
CA GLU A 16 12.40 -15.68 10.70
C GLU A 16 13.09 -14.36 10.38
N GLU A 17 14.40 -14.21 10.57
CA GLU A 17 15.03 -12.88 10.46
C GLU A 17 15.00 -12.31 9.04
N GLY A 18 15.37 -13.12 8.03
CA GLY A 18 15.31 -12.69 6.63
C GLY A 18 13.88 -12.40 6.18
N TYR A 19 12.92 -13.21 6.65
CA TYR A 19 11.50 -13.01 6.40
C TYR A 19 10.98 -11.71 7.04
N LYS A 20 11.37 -11.44 8.30
CA LYS A 20 11.04 -10.20 9.02
C LYS A 20 11.56 -8.97 8.28
N LEU A 21 12.80 -9.01 7.78
CA LEU A 21 13.39 -7.89 7.05
C LEU A 21 12.62 -7.59 5.76
N LEU A 22 12.35 -8.61 4.93
CA LEU A 22 11.72 -8.35 3.65
C LEU A 22 10.22 -8.03 3.77
N LYS A 23 9.52 -8.66 4.72
CA LYS A 23 8.16 -8.26 5.10
C LYS A 23 8.12 -6.79 5.52
N ARG A 24 9.12 -6.33 6.28
CA ARG A 24 9.25 -4.92 6.68
C ARG A 24 9.47 -4.01 5.49
N ILE A 25 10.35 -4.36 4.55
CA ILE A 25 10.61 -3.56 3.33
C ILE A 25 9.34 -3.45 2.48
N PHE A 26 8.73 -4.59 2.16
CA PHE A 26 7.55 -4.62 1.29
C PHE A 26 6.38 -3.88 1.90
N LEU A 27 6.08 -4.12 3.18
CA LEU A 27 4.99 -3.44 3.86
C LEU A 27 5.19 -1.93 3.88
N ASN A 28 6.42 -1.47 4.10
CA ASN A 28 6.74 -0.05 4.04
C ASN A 28 6.54 0.51 2.63
N LEU A 29 7.00 -0.18 1.59
CA LEU A 29 6.82 0.24 0.20
C LEU A 29 5.33 0.30 -0.18
N PHE A 30 4.55 -0.69 0.26
CA PHE A 30 3.10 -0.73 0.08
C PHE A 30 2.41 0.47 0.70
N ILE A 31 2.72 0.77 1.98
CA ILE A 31 2.16 1.91 2.70
C ILE A 31 2.50 3.22 1.98
N VAL A 32 3.76 3.42 1.59
CA VAL A 32 4.18 4.64 0.88
C VAL A 32 3.45 4.75 -0.47
N SER A 33 3.40 3.68 -1.26
CA SER A 33 2.73 3.67 -2.56
C SER A 33 1.25 3.97 -2.42
N PHE A 34 0.58 3.38 -1.43
CA PHE A 34 -0.82 3.63 -1.14
C PHE A 34 -1.08 5.11 -0.81
N ILE A 35 -0.23 5.72 0.03
CA ILE A 35 -0.36 7.14 0.38
C ILE A 35 -0.12 8.03 -0.84
N ILE A 36 0.90 7.74 -1.67
CA ILE A 36 1.21 8.50 -2.89
C ILE A 36 0.02 8.47 -3.85
N ILE A 37 -0.48 7.28 -4.18
CA ILE A 37 -1.59 7.11 -5.13
C ILE A 37 -2.84 7.81 -4.61
N SER A 38 -3.15 7.63 -3.32
CA SER A 38 -4.31 8.28 -2.72
C SER A 38 -4.15 9.80 -2.71
N TYR A 39 -2.99 10.32 -2.32
CA TYR A 39 -2.69 11.75 -2.33
C TYR A 39 -2.89 12.34 -3.73
N PHE A 40 -2.34 11.69 -4.75
CA PHE A 40 -2.44 12.14 -6.13
C PHE A 40 -3.89 12.24 -6.60
N TYR A 41 -4.70 11.17 -6.44
CA TYR A 41 -6.10 11.18 -6.90
C TYR A 41 -7.00 12.12 -6.07
N PHE A 42 -6.75 12.27 -4.77
CA PHE A 42 -7.43 13.29 -3.96
C PHE A 42 -7.06 14.70 -4.43
N SER A 43 -5.79 14.94 -4.73
CA SER A 43 -5.29 16.22 -5.24
C SER A 43 -5.81 16.55 -6.62
N GLU A 44 -6.02 15.56 -7.48
CA GLU A 44 -6.69 15.75 -8.77
C GLU A 44 -8.14 16.22 -8.58
N SER A 45 -8.88 15.59 -7.68
CA SER A 45 -10.31 15.86 -7.51
C SER A 45 -10.59 17.17 -6.78
N ILE A 46 -9.76 17.51 -5.80
CA ILE A 46 -10.02 18.59 -4.83
C ILE A 46 -8.87 19.61 -4.78
N GLY A 47 -7.79 19.43 -5.53
CA GLY A 47 -6.59 20.25 -5.44
C GLY A 47 -5.57 19.73 -4.43
N SER A 48 -4.28 19.89 -4.75
CA SER A 48 -3.18 19.53 -3.85
C SER A 48 -3.00 20.52 -2.70
N ILE A 49 -2.10 20.20 -1.77
CA ILE A 49 -1.71 21.10 -0.68
C ILE A 49 -1.09 22.40 -1.24
N SER A 50 -0.33 22.33 -2.35
CA SER A 50 0.31 23.52 -2.93
C SER A 50 -0.59 24.34 -3.85
N THR A 51 -1.65 23.75 -4.43
CA THR A 51 -2.52 24.40 -5.43
C THR A 51 -3.12 25.71 -4.94
N TYR A 52 -3.46 25.76 -3.66
CA TYR A 52 -4.00 26.96 -3.02
C TYR A 52 -3.01 28.13 -2.94
N PHE A 53 -1.72 27.83 -2.88
CA PHE A 53 -0.66 28.84 -2.75
C PHE A 53 -0.06 29.22 -4.11
N VAL A 54 -0.01 28.28 -5.06
CA VAL A 54 0.64 28.46 -6.36
C VAL A 54 -0.33 28.93 -7.45
N ILE A 55 -1.53 28.33 -7.55
CA ILE A 55 -2.43 28.52 -8.70
C ILE A 55 -3.66 29.36 -8.35
N ASP A 56 -4.42 28.97 -7.32
CA ASP A 56 -5.71 29.59 -7.01
C ASP A 56 -5.88 29.89 -5.52
N GLN A 57 -5.67 31.16 -5.17
CA GLN A 57 -5.78 31.65 -3.80
C GLN A 57 -7.23 31.81 -3.31
N ASN A 58 -8.25 31.64 -4.16
CA ASN A 58 -9.64 31.87 -3.79
C ASN A 58 -10.35 30.61 -3.28
N ASN A 59 -9.83 29.41 -3.57
CA ASN A 59 -10.50 28.14 -3.24
C ASN A 59 -10.01 27.52 -1.91
N VAL A 60 -10.34 28.19 -0.81
CA VAL A 60 -9.93 27.79 0.56
C VAL A 60 -10.43 26.40 0.97
N PHE A 61 -11.64 26.00 0.58
CA PHE A 61 -12.25 24.73 1.05
C PHE A 61 -11.59 23.48 0.47
N GLN A 62 -11.06 23.58 -0.74
CA GLN A 62 -10.49 22.47 -1.50
C GLN A 62 -9.22 21.91 -0.84
N PHE A 63 -8.33 22.81 -0.43
CA PHE A 63 -7.09 22.53 0.30
C PHE A 63 -7.28 21.71 1.59
N GLY A 64 -8.38 21.96 2.32
CA GLY A 64 -8.62 21.37 3.64
C GLY A 64 -8.80 19.86 3.63
N PHE A 65 -9.41 19.30 2.59
CA PHE A 65 -9.71 17.88 2.53
C PHE A 65 -8.49 17.02 2.20
N THR A 66 -7.71 17.43 1.19
CA THR A 66 -6.45 16.76 0.82
C THR A 66 -5.47 16.77 1.99
N LEU A 67 -5.32 17.93 2.66
CA LEU A 67 -4.50 18.05 3.85
C LEU A 67 -4.98 17.13 4.99
N LEU A 68 -6.28 17.14 5.29
CA LEU A 68 -6.87 16.28 6.32
C LEU A 68 -6.58 14.80 6.06
N PHE A 69 -6.86 14.33 4.85
CA PHE A 69 -6.66 12.94 4.46
C PHE A 69 -5.19 12.54 4.54
N PHE A 70 -4.29 13.38 4.01
CA PHE A 70 -2.85 13.14 4.05
C PHE A 70 -2.29 13.08 5.49
N ILE A 71 -2.72 14.00 6.36
CA ILE A 71 -2.31 14.03 7.77
C ILE A 71 -2.80 12.78 8.49
N PHE A 72 -4.05 12.38 8.28
CA PHE A 72 -4.59 11.16 8.87
C PHE A 72 -3.75 9.93 8.51
N LEU A 73 -3.46 9.74 7.21
CA LEU A 73 -2.61 8.62 6.76
C LEU A 73 -1.18 8.72 7.31
N SER A 74 -0.59 9.91 7.38
CA SER A 74 0.76 10.12 7.93
C SER A 74 0.83 9.76 9.41
N ILE A 75 -0.19 10.08 10.21
CA ILE A 75 -0.27 9.69 11.64
C ILE A 75 -0.35 8.17 11.79
N LEU A 76 -1.05 7.48 10.89
CA LEU A 76 -1.15 6.01 10.90
C LEU A 76 0.17 5.34 10.47
N ALA A 77 0.81 5.86 9.43
CA ALA A 77 2.00 5.28 8.83
C ALA A 77 3.29 5.59 9.60
N GLY A 78 3.41 6.81 10.15
CA GLY A 78 4.60 7.31 10.83
C GLY A 78 5.39 8.35 10.01
N PRO A 79 6.45 8.94 10.61
CA PRO A 79 7.08 10.16 10.10
C PRO A 79 7.84 9.95 8.78
N ILE A 80 8.58 8.84 8.66
CA ILE A 80 9.38 8.56 7.45
C ILE A 80 8.47 8.31 6.25
N HIS A 81 7.44 7.49 6.43
CA HIS A 81 6.47 7.18 5.37
C HIS A 81 5.68 8.43 4.96
N GLY A 82 5.21 9.22 5.92
CA GLY A 82 4.53 10.49 5.65
C GLY A 82 5.42 11.47 4.87
N ALA A 83 6.70 11.59 5.25
CA ALA A 83 7.63 12.47 4.55
C ALA A 83 7.89 12.05 3.10
N ILE A 84 8.24 10.77 2.88
CA ILE A 84 8.53 10.25 1.53
C ILE A 84 7.29 10.32 0.66
N ALA A 85 6.14 9.88 1.17
CA ALA A 85 4.90 9.88 0.41
C ALA A 85 4.39 11.29 0.13
N GLY A 86 4.57 12.23 1.08
CA GLY A 86 4.24 13.63 0.88
C GLY A 86 5.07 14.27 -0.22
N PHE A 87 6.40 14.08 -0.18
CA PHE A 87 7.29 14.61 -1.22
C PHE A 87 6.96 14.05 -2.61
N LEU A 88 6.89 12.72 -2.72
CA LEU A 88 6.67 12.06 -4.02
C LEU A 88 5.25 12.27 -4.54
N GLY A 89 4.25 12.24 -3.67
CA GLY A 89 2.85 12.50 -4.05
C GLY A 89 2.67 13.91 -4.59
N GLU A 90 3.24 14.90 -3.92
CA GLU A 90 3.21 16.29 -4.37
C GLU A 90 3.98 16.48 -5.67
N LEU A 91 5.19 15.91 -5.77
CA LEU A 91 6.00 15.99 -6.99
C LEU A 91 5.27 15.40 -8.20
N LEU A 92 4.71 14.19 -8.06
CA LEU A 92 3.98 13.55 -9.16
C LEU A 92 2.74 14.35 -9.57
N TYR A 93 2.05 14.95 -8.61
CA TYR A 93 0.92 15.82 -8.89
C TYR A 93 1.37 17.07 -9.66
N GLN A 94 2.42 17.76 -9.22
CA GLN A 94 2.93 18.95 -9.92
C GLN A 94 3.39 18.61 -11.34
N ILE A 95 4.11 17.51 -11.56
CA ILE A 95 4.51 17.10 -12.91
C ILE A 95 3.26 16.89 -13.81
N GLY A 96 2.15 16.38 -13.25
CA GLY A 96 0.92 16.12 -14.00
C GLY A 96 0.03 17.35 -14.26
N TYR A 97 0.11 18.39 -13.45
CA TYR A 97 -0.88 19.49 -13.48
C TYR A 97 -0.28 20.90 -13.53
N TYR A 98 1.01 21.09 -13.26
CA TYR A 98 1.62 22.42 -13.16
C TYR A 98 2.48 22.71 -14.37
N ASP A 99 2.51 23.98 -14.78
CA ASP A 99 3.42 24.44 -15.83
C ASP A 99 4.87 24.49 -15.34
N ASN A 100 5.07 24.81 -14.05
CA ASN A 100 6.38 24.90 -13.40
C ASN A 100 6.41 24.07 -12.11
N LEU A 101 7.54 23.39 -11.88
CA LEU A 101 7.72 22.59 -10.67
C LEU A 101 8.15 23.48 -9.49
N GLU A 102 7.33 23.48 -8.45
CA GLU A 102 7.57 24.18 -7.19
C GLU A 102 8.10 23.20 -6.13
N ILE A 103 9.39 22.83 -6.27
CA ILE A 103 10.06 21.83 -5.43
C ILE A 103 10.00 22.16 -3.94
N HIS A 104 9.97 23.45 -3.59
CA HIS A 104 9.87 23.88 -2.20
C HIS A 104 8.54 23.45 -1.56
N TRP A 105 7.44 23.43 -2.31
CA TRP A 105 6.17 22.88 -1.85
C TRP A 105 6.23 21.37 -1.66
N CYS A 106 6.96 20.63 -2.51
CA CYS A 106 7.21 19.20 -2.28
C CYS A 106 7.91 18.97 -0.91
N LEU A 107 8.88 19.84 -0.56
CA LEU A 107 9.55 19.80 0.75
C LEU A 107 8.60 20.17 1.89
N ILE A 108 7.75 21.18 1.72
CA ILE A 108 6.75 21.57 2.74
C ILE A 108 5.78 20.40 3.01
N VAL A 109 5.26 19.74 1.98
CA VAL A 109 4.39 18.57 2.13
C VAL A 109 5.11 17.42 2.83
N ALA A 110 6.39 17.20 2.50
CA ALA A 110 7.23 16.23 3.19
C ALA A 110 7.39 16.56 4.69
N LEU A 111 7.61 17.83 5.04
CA LEU A 111 7.71 18.29 6.43
C LEU A 111 6.38 18.10 7.17
N ILE A 112 5.24 18.41 6.54
CA ILE A 112 3.91 18.15 7.10
C ILE A 112 3.78 16.66 7.43
N GLY A 113 4.07 15.77 6.46
CA GLY A 113 3.99 14.33 6.67
C GLY A 113 4.92 13.83 7.78
N PHE A 114 6.15 14.36 7.84
CA PHE A 114 7.13 14.06 8.89
C PHE A 114 6.62 14.43 10.28
N PHE A 115 6.28 15.71 10.50
CA PHE A 115 5.88 16.21 11.81
C PHE A 115 4.58 15.56 12.29
N MET A 116 3.59 15.40 11.41
CA MET A 116 2.34 14.73 11.78
C MET A 116 2.57 13.25 12.10
N GLY A 117 3.45 12.58 11.37
CA GLY A 117 3.82 11.20 11.63
C GLY A 117 4.57 10.98 12.95
N LEU A 118 5.26 11.99 13.52
CA LEU A 118 5.92 11.89 14.82
C LEU A 118 4.94 11.52 15.95
N TYR A 119 3.68 11.93 15.83
CA TYR A 119 2.67 11.62 16.82
C TYR A 119 2.35 10.12 16.93
N LYS A 120 2.58 9.37 15.83
CA LYS A 120 2.34 7.94 15.61
C LYS A 120 1.16 7.35 16.39
N TYR A 121 0.10 7.01 15.68
CA TYR A 121 -1.08 6.38 16.28
C TYR A 121 -0.72 5.17 17.17
N LYS A 122 -1.34 5.14 18.36
CA LYS A 122 -1.23 4.03 19.32
C LYS A 122 -2.65 3.50 19.61
N PRO A 123 -2.91 2.19 19.43
CA PRO A 123 -4.22 1.62 19.68
C PRO A 123 -4.68 1.81 21.14
N LEU A 124 -5.99 1.90 21.36
CA LEU A 124 -6.68 2.12 22.64
C LEU A 124 -6.42 3.46 23.33
N LYS A 125 -5.56 4.31 22.77
CA LYS A 125 -5.19 5.60 23.37
C LYS A 125 -6.39 6.54 23.48
N TYR A 126 -7.36 6.44 22.56
CA TYR A 126 -8.40 7.44 22.39
C TYR A 126 -9.70 7.11 23.14
N LYS A 127 -9.78 5.96 23.81
CA LYS A 127 -10.89 5.63 24.72
C LYS A 127 -11.09 6.68 25.82
N ARG A 128 -10.02 7.35 26.25
CA ARG A 128 -10.09 8.46 27.22
C ARG A 128 -10.23 9.79 26.49
N LYS A 129 -11.39 10.45 26.60
CA LYS A 129 -11.69 11.75 25.96
C LYS A 129 -10.60 12.81 26.15
N ILE A 130 -9.95 12.86 27.32
CA ILE A 130 -8.85 13.80 27.58
C ILE A 130 -7.66 13.63 26.63
N LYS A 131 -7.40 12.42 26.13
CA LYS A 131 -6.34 12.16 25.14
C LYS A 131 -6.66 12.77 23.77
N LEU A 132 -7.94 12.94 23.42
CA LEU A 132 -8.34 13.66 22.21
C LEU A 132 -7.93 15.13 22.29
N LEU A 133 -8.17 15.77 23.43
CA LEU A 133 -7.77 17.16 23.66
C LEU A 133 -6.25 17.33 23.57
N TYR A 134 -5.47 16.46 24.22
CA TYR A 134 -4.00 16.50 24.09
C TYR A 134 -3.51 16.27 22.66
N THR A 135 -4.24 15.45 21.88
CA THR A 135 -3.92 15.26 20.45
C THR A 135 -4.14 16.55 19.69
N SER A 136 -5.29 17.20 19.90
CA SER A 136 -5.66 18.47 19.29
C SER A 136 -4.59 19.55 19.56
N LEU A 137 -4.23 19.75 20.84
CA LEU A 137 -3.19 20.71 21.25
C LEU A 137 -1.81 20.42 20.66
N LEU A 138 -1.45 19.14 20.54
CA LEU A 138 -0.18 18.76 19.93
C LEU A 138 -0.16 19.04 18.41
N LEU A 139 -1.26 18.73 17.72
CA LEU A 139 -1.39 19.02 16.28
C LEU A 139 -1.33 20.53 16.01
N GLU A 140 -1.94 21.34 16.88
CA GLU A 140 -1.83 22.80 16.83
C GLU A 140 -0.39 23.28 17.08
N THR A 141 0.33 22.67 18.02
CA THR A 141 1.75 22.99 18.23
C THR A 141 2.58 22.69 16.98
N PHE A 142 2.36 21.54 16.35
CA PHE A 142 3.05 21.19 15.10
C PHE A 142 2.67 22.11 13.94
N SER A 143 1.44 22.62 13.87
CA SER A 143 1.05 23.55 12.80
C SER A 143 1.78 24.89 12.89
N ILE A 144 2.00 25.40 14.10
CA ILE A 144 2.80 26.61 14.34
C ILE A 144 4.24 26.39 13.87
N ILE A 145 4.83 25.24 14.18
CA ILE A 145 6.19 24.88 13.75
C ILE A 145 6.27 24.81 12.21
N ILE A 146 5.31 24.13 11.58
CA ILE A 146 5.26 24.02 10.11
C ILE A 146 5.05 25.40 9.47
N CYS A 147 4.17 26.23 10.03
CA CYS A 147 3.95 27.61 9.56
C CYS A 147 5.25 28.42 9.58
N PHE A 148 6.04 28.32 10.66
CA PHE A 148 7.36 28.94 10.72
C PHE A 148 8.30 28.44 9.61
N PHE A 149 8.35 27.13 9.34
CA PHE A 149 9.14 26.58 8.24
C PHE A 149 8.68 27.05 6.87
N ILE A 150 7.37 27.18 6.64
CA ILE A 150 6.80 27.73 5.40
C ILE A 150 7.30 29.18 5.23
N ILE A 151 7.13 30.04 6.23
CA ILE A 151 7.58 31.43 6.18
C ILE A 151 9.09 31.52 5.90
N LEU A 152 9.90 30.67 6.55
CA LEU A 152 11.34 30.64 6.35
C LEU A 152 11.72 30.22 4.93
N LEU A 153 11.13 29.15 4.40
CA LEU A 153 11.39 28.67 3.04
C LEU A 153 10.97 29.71 2.00
N GLU A 154 9.79 30.30 2.15
CA GLU A 154 9.28 31.35 1.26
C GLU A 154 10.15 32.62 1.29
N ALA A 155 10.66 33.01 2.46
CA ALA A 155 11.57 34.15 2.58
C ALA A 155 12.93 33.91 1.89
N ILE A 156 13.40 32.66 1.85
CA ILE A 156 14.63 32.29 1.14
C ILE A 156 14.41 32.34 -0.38
N ILE A 157 13.25 31.88 -0.85
CA ILE A 157 12.93 31.76 -2.28
C ILE A 157 12.55 33.12 -2.89
N HIS A 158 11.86 33.97 -2.11
CA HIS A 158 11.39 35.28 -2.54
C HIS A 158 12.02 36.42 -1.73
N PRO A 159 13.35 36.65 -1.85
CA PRO A 159 14.06 37.62 -1.01
C PRO A 159 13.63 39.08 -1.20
N ILE A 160 12.92 39.39 -2.29
CA ILE A 160 12.43 40.75 -2.61
C ILE A 160 11.10 41.02 -1.89
N SER A 161 10.33 39.98 -1.56
CA SER A 161 9.03 40.13 -0.88
C SER A 161 9.23 40.55 0.57
N SER A 162 8.40 41.47 1.06
CA SER A 162 8.44 41.84 2.47
C SER A 162 7.97 40.66 3.34
N LEU A 163 8.55 40.53 4.54
CA LEU A 163 8.22 39.47 5.48
C LEU A 163 6.73 39.48 5.86
N GLU A 164 6.12 40.67 5.93
CA GLU A 164 4.68 40.83 6.16
C GLU A 164 3.82 40.18 5.07
N VAL A 165 4.20 40.35 3.79
CA VAL A 165 3.50 39.74 2.65
C VAL A 165 3.64 38.22 2.71
N ILE A 166 4.85 37.71 2.98
CA ILE A 166 5.08 36.25 3.11
C ILE A 166 4.29 35.67 4.28
N PHE A 167 4.33 36.33 5.44
CA PHE A 167 3.60 35.92 6.63
C PHE A 167 2.09 35.88 6.36
N SER A 168 1.53 36.93 5.77
CA SER A 168 0.09 37.03 5.50
C SER A 168 -0.35 36.02 4.43
N ASN A 169 0.37 35.92 3.31
CA ASN A 169 -0.06 35.12 2.17
C ASN A 169 0.18 33.61 2.33
N TYR A 170 1.24 33.21 3.03
CA TYR A 170 1.59 31.80 3.18
C TYR A 170 1.35 31.32 4.61
N GLY A 171 2.02 31.93 5.59
CA GLY A 171 1.99 31.48 6.98
C GLY A 171 0.59 31.54 7.60
N LEU A 172 -0.04 32.71 7.59
CA LEU A 172 -1.34 32.94 8.22
C LEU A 172 -2.44 32.15 7.51
N LYS A 173 -2.45 32.12 6.17
CA LYS A 173 -3.43 31.33 5.41
C LYS A 173 -3.31 29.82 5.70
N PHE A 174 -2.09 29.28 5.72
CA PHE A 174 -1.85 27.89 6.11
C PHE A 174 -2.34 27.61 7.53
N LEU A 175 -1.95 28.46 8.48
CA LEU A 175 -2.28 28.28 9.89
C LEU A 175 -3.80 28.32 10.12
N LEU A 176 -4.50 29.27 9.50
CA LEU A 176 -5.95 29.41 9.63
C LEU A 176 -6.66 28.17 9.09
N GLN A 177 -6.29 27.68 7.91
CA GLN A 177 -6.89 26.45 7.40
C GLN A 177 -6.60 25.26 8.31
N PHE A 178 -5.35 25.10 8.73
CA PHE A 178 -4.95 23.99 9.57
C PHE A 178 -5.80 23.96 10.83
N ILE A 179 -5.91 25.10 11.54
CA ILE A 179 -6.68 25.22 12.77
C ILE A 179 -8.16 24.87 12.57
N VAL A 180 -8.75 25.30 11.45
CA VAL A 180 -10.17 25.03 11.16
C VAL A 180 -10.43 23.55 10.88
N THR A 181 -9.50 22.85 10.22
CA THR A 181 -9.74 21.51 9.67
C THR A 181 -9.13 20.38 10.51
N ILE A 182 -7.91 20.56 11.03
CA ILE A 182 -7.10 19.44 11.52
C ILE A 182 -7.28 19.14 13.01
N PRO A 183 -7.10 20.11 13.95
CA PRO A 183 -7.16 19.84 15.39
C PRO A 183 -8.50 19.28 15.88
N LEU A 184 -9.60 19.55 15.17
CA LEU A 184 -10.91 19.02 15.52
C LEU A 184 -11.18 17.66 14.85
N ILE A 185 -10.98 17.58 13.53
CA ILE A 185 -11.44 16.42 12.75
C ILE A 185 -10.49 15.22 12.92
N ILE A 186 -9.17 15.43 12.96
CA ILE A 186 -8.21 14.31 13.10
C ILE A 186 -8.40 13.53 14.41
N PRO A 187 -8.49 14.16 15.60
CA PRO A 187 -8.75 13.40 16.82
C PRO A 187 -10.07 12.61 16.75
N LEU A 188 -11.12 13.16 16.14
CA LEU A 188 -12.40 12.46 15.96
C LEU A 188 -12.25 11.26 15.01
N LEU A 189 -11.53 11.40 13.91
CA LEU A 189 -11.23 10.28 13.01
C LEU A 189 -10.41 9.20 13.71
N LEU A 190 -9.40 9.57 14.50
CA LEU A 190 -8.60 8.64 15.28
C LEU A 190 -9.43 7.96 16.37
N PHE A 191 -10.38 8.67 17.01
CA PHE A 191 -11.33 8.08 17.94
C PHE A 191 -12.23 7.05 17.26
N SER A 192 -12.85 7.39 16.14
CA SER A 192 -13.68 6.47 15.37
C SER A 192 -12.88 5.27 14.90
N TYR A 193 -11.67 5.48 14.39
CA TYR A 193 -10.75 4.42 13.99
C TYR A 193 -10.42 3.48 15.17
N ASP A 194 -10.12 4.02 16.34
CA ASP A 194 -9.84 3.24 17.57
C ASP A 194 -11.08 2.45 18.02
N HIS A 195 -12.26 3.05 17.92
CA HIS A 195 -13.52 2.43 18.29
C HIS A 195 -13.85 1.23 17.39
N PHE A 196 -13.71 1.37 16.07
CA PHE A 196 -14.06 0.31 15.12
C PHE A 196 -12.99 -0.77 14.97
N LEU A 197 -11.70 -0.42 15.07
CA LEU A 197 -10.60 -1.32 14.69
C LEU A 197 -9.62 -1.66 15.82
N ALA A 198 -9.77 -1.07 17.01
CA ALA A 198 -8.85 -1.33 18.12
C ALA A 198 -9.52 -1.77 19.42
N ASP A 199 -10.86 -1.86 19.50
CA ASP A 199 -11.54 -2.22 20.75
C ASP A 199 -11.10 -3.59 21.27
N LYS A 200 -11.02 -4.58 20.37
CA LYS A 200 -10.54 -5.94 20.63
C LYS A 200 -9.53 -6.35 19.58
N GLU A 201 -8.76 -7.38 19.90
CA GLU A 201 -7.88 -8.04 18.95
C GLU A 201 -8.71 -8.93 18.03
N TYR A 202 -8.71 -8.61 16.74
CA TYR A 202 -9.48 -9.34 15.74
C TYR A 202 -8.54 -9.89 14.69
N HIS A 203 -8.67 -11.18 14.39
CA HIS A 203 -7.99 -11.81 13.27
C HIS A 203 -9.02 -12.04 12.17
N PHE A 204 -9.08 -11.11 11.23
CA PHE A 204 -9.99 -11.21 10.09
C PHE A 204 -9.36 -12.09 9.02
N TYR A 205 -9.66 -13.38 9.09
CA TYR A 205 -9.33 -14.35 8.06
C TYR A 205 -10.57 -14.61 7.21
N ASN A 206 -10.55 -14.18 5.95
CA ASN A 206 -11.67 -14.35 5.03
C ASN A 206 -11.19 -15.12 3.79
N MET A 207 -11.86 -16.24 3.49
CA MET A 207 -11.56 -17.07 2.32
C MET A 207 -11.62 -16.29 1.00
N THR A 208 -12.39 -15.22 0.92
CA THR A 208 -12.46 -14.33 -0.24
C THR A 208 -11.16 -13.52 -0.43
N LEU A 209 -10.46 -13.19 0.67
CA LEU A 209 -9.21 -12.43 0.64
C LEU A 209 -7.98 -13.33 0.59
N THR A 210 -8.06 -14.50 1.22
CA THR A 210 -6.93 -15.43 1.33
C THR A 210 -6.96 -16.53 0.28
N HIS A 211 -8.13 -16.90 -0.24
CA HIS A 211 -8.33 -18.05 -1.16
C HIS A 211 -7.67 -19.36 -0.70
N HIS A 212 -7.40 -19.46 0.60
CA HIS A 212 -6.63 -20.52 1.21
C HIS A 212 -7.28 -20.87 2.53
N GLU A 213 -7.42 -22.16 2.82
CA GLU A 213 -7.92 -22.62 4.11
C GLU A 213 -6.98 -22.19 5.23
N TYR A 214 -7.50 -22.13 6.46
CA TYR A 214 -6.77 -21.58 7.61
C TYR A 214 -5.41 -22.25 7.86
N TYR A 215 -5.29 -23.55 7.55
CA TYR A 215 -4.03 -24.30 7.70
C TYR A 215 -2.94 -23.90 6.69
N ALA A 216 -3.27 -23.15 5.63
CA ALA A 216 -2.33 -22.68 4.62
C ALA A 216 -1.91 -21.21 4.86
N CYS A 217 -1.78 -20.81 6.12
CA CYS A 217 -1.45 -19.42 6.49
C CYS A 217 -0.04 -18.98 6.07
N ASP A 218 0.86 -19.91 5.77
CA ASP A 218 2.19 -19.68 5.17
C ASP A 218 2.15 -18.97 3.81
N HIS A 219 1.00 -19.02 3.15
CA HIS A 219 0.75 -18.34 1.87
C HIS A 219 0.20 -16.91 2.02
N THR A 220 -0.07 -16.49 3.24
CA THR A 220 -0.70 -15.21 3.55
C THR A 220 0.29 -14.24 4.20
N PHE A 221 -0.02 -12.96 4.13
CA PHE A 221 0.54 -11.95 5.03
C PHE A 221 -0.61 -11.16 5.61
N TYR A 222 -0.38 -10.47 6.73
CA TYR A 222 -1.39 -9.63 7.34
C TYR A 222 -0.98 -8.16 7.33
N LEU A 223 -1.98 -7.29 7.20
CA LEU A 223 -1.88 -5.88 7.51
C LEU A 223 -2.51 -5.65 8.89
N LYS A 224 -1.81 -4.92 9.75
CA LYS A 224 -2.29 -4.58 11.09
C LYS A 224 -2.89 -3.19 11.10
N PHE A 225 -4.20 -3.11 11.31
CA PHE A 225 -4.96 -1.88 11.46
C PHE A 225 -5.41 -1.75 12.91
N GLY A 226 -4.66 -0.98 13.71
CA GLY A 226 -4.91 -0.90 15.13
C GLY A 226 -4.61 -2.21 15.85
N ARG A 227 -5.66 -2.91 16.32
CA ARG A 227 -5.54 -4.26 16.89
C ARG A 227 -6.16 -5.33 15.98
N THR A 228 -6.65 -4.96 14.81
CA THR A 228 -7.20 -5.89 13.83
C THR A 228 -6.12 -6.30 12.82
N TYR A 229 -5.96 -7.61 12.65
CA TYR A 229 -5.08 -8.24 11.66
C TYR A 229 -5.94 -8.73 10.50
N ILE A 230 -5.74 -8.13 9.33
CA ILE A 230 -6.45 -8.54 8.11
C ILE A 230 -5.49 -9.35 7.26
N TYR A 231 -5.83 -10.61 6.98
CA TYR A 231 -4.99 -11.53 6.23
C TYR A 231 -5.32 -11.48 4.74
N PHE A 232 -4.29 -11.49 3.92
CA PHE A 232 -4.38 -11.45 2.46
C PHE A 232 -3.51 -12.53 1.83
N CYS A 233 -3.96 -13.09 0.71
CA CYS A 233 -3.12 -13.95 -0.11
C CYS A 233 -1.95 -13.15 -0.69
N SER A 234 -0.73 -13.61 -0.44
CA SER A 234 0.49 -12.94 -0.92
C SER A 234 0.50 -12.74 -2.43
N ARG A 235 0.06 -13.75 -3.18
CA ARG A 235 0.06 -13.69 -4.64
C ARG A 235 -1.02 -12.73 -5.16
N CYS A 236 -2.26 -12.87 -4.66
CA CYS A 236 -3.36 -12.01 -5.11
C CYS A 236 -3.12 -10.54 -4.76
N SER A 237 -2.57 -10.24 -3.58
CA SER A 237 -2.18 -8.86 -3.23
C SER A 237 -1.08 -8.35 -4.14
N GLY A 238 -0.09 -9.18 -4.47
CA GLY A 238 0.93 -8.84 -5.47
C GLY A 238 0.28 -8.46 -6.79
N THR A 239 -0.61 -9.31 -7.30
CA THR A 239 -1.33 -9.08 -8.57
C THR A 239 -2.15 -7.80 -8.55
N LEU A 240 -2.93 -7.56 -7.50
CA LEU A 240 -3.69 -6.32 -7.36
C LEU A 240 -2.76 -5.11 -7.34
N LEU A 241 -1.64 -5.19 -6.62
CA LEU A 241 -0.69 -4.09 -6.51
C LEU A 241 0.03 -3.80 -7.82
N GLY A 242 0.46 -4.84 -8.54
CA GLY A 242 1.08 -4.70 -9.85
C GLY A 242 0.13 -4.05 -10.84
N ALA A 243 -1.14 -4.46 -10.82
CA ALA A 243 -2.17 -3.91 -11.68
C ALA A 243 -2.43 -2.42 -11.37
N ILE A 244 -2.76 -2.09 -10.12
CA ILE A 244 -3.02 -0.69 -9.70
C ILE A 244 -1.81 0.19 -9.95
N SER A 245 -0.60 -0.27 -9.62
CA SER A 245 0.63 0.51 -9.82
C SER A 245 0.90 0.75 -11.31
N THR A 246 0.62 -0.23 -12.18
CA THR A 246 0.78 -0.06 -13.63
C THR A 246 -0.21 0.95 -14.18
N VAL A 247 -1.49 0.85 -13.80
CA VAL A 247 -2.51 1.82 -14.22
C VAL A 247 -2.14 3.23 -13.76
N PHE A 248 -1.72 3.37 -12.49
CA PHE A 248 -1.28 4.65 -11.95
C PHE A 248 -0.07 5.21 -12.70
N VAL A 249 0.99 4.42 -12.92
CA VAL A 249 2.19 4.88 -13.65
C VAL A 249 1.86 5.25 -15.10
N MET A 250 1.01 4.47 -15.78
CA MET A 250 0.56 4.81 -17.13
C MET A 250 -0.25 6.10 -17.14
N TYR A 251 -1.13 6.31 -16.16
CA TYR A 251 -1.88 7.56 -16.01
C TYR A 251 -0.95 8.77 -15.86
N ILE A 252 0.08 8.65 -15.02
CA ILE A 252 1.10 9.70 -14.88
C ILE A 252 1.82 9.93 -16.21
N PHE A 253 2.29 8.89 -16.91
CA PHE A 253 3.01 9.09 -18.17
C PHE A 253 2.15 9.73 -19.26
N GLU A 254 0.90 9.30 -19.40
CA GLU A 254 -0.06 9.92 -20.32
C GLU A 254 -0.25 11.40 -19.98
N ARG A 255 -0.44 11.71 -18.69
CA ARG A 255 -0.69 13.09 -18.27
C ARG A 255 0.52 14.01 -18.44
N THR A 256 1.73 13.50 -18.22
CA THR A 256 2.96 14.31 -18.07
C THR A 256 3.72 14.49 -19.38
N ILE A 257 3.78 13.46 -20.22
CA ILE A 257 4.55 13.46 -21.47
C ILE A 257 3.72 13.02 -22.69
N ASP A 258 2.40 12.96 -22.55
CA ASP A 258 1.46 12.50 -23.59
C ASP A 258 1.83 11.11 -24.14
N TYR A 259 2.41 10.27 -23.28
CA TYR A 259 2.86 8.93 -23.64
C TYR A 259 1.82 7.89 -23.28
N ILE A 260 1.29 7.25 -24.32
CA ILE A 260 0.43 6.07 -24.19
C ILE A 260 1.24 4.85 -24.61
N ILE A 261 1.21 3.80 -23.78
CA ILE A 261 1.88 2.54 -24.09
C ILE A 261 1.39 1.97 -25.43
N THR A 262 2.32 1.65 -26.32
CA THR A 262 1.96 1.11 -27.64
C THR A 262 1.47 -0.34 -27.54
N PRO A 263 0.58 -0.79 -28.45
CA PRO A 263 0.12 -2.17 -28.49
C PRO A 263 1.26 -3.19 -28.59
N GLU A 264 2.35 -2.85 -29.27
CA GLU A 264 3.56 -3.67 -29.40
C GLU A 264 4.24 -3.90 -28.05
N ILE A 265 4.42 -2.84 -27.25
CA ILE A 265 5.02 -2.94 -25.91
C ILE A 265 4.10 -3.72 -24.98
N ALA A 266 2.79 -3.44 -25.02
CA ALA A 266 1.79 -4.18 -24.25
C ALA A 266 1.84 -5.68 -24.55
N LEU A 267 1.93 -6.06 -25.83
CA LEU A 267 2.10 -7.46 -26.25
C LEU A 267 3.38 -8.08 -25.69
N ILE A 268 4.51 -7.38 -25.74
CA ILE A 268 5.79 -7.87 -25.17
C ILE A 268 5.66 -8.11 -23.67
N ILE A 269 5.04 -7.19 -22.93
CA ILE A 269 4.77 -7.36 -21.49
C ILE A 269 3.91 -8.61 -21.26
N CYS A 270 2.81 -8.78 -22.01
CA CYS A 270 1.94 -9.95 -21.90
C CYS A 270 2.62 -11.28 -22.27
N ILE A 271 3.67 -11.26 -23.09
CA ILE A 271 4.49 -12.44 -23.38
C ILE A 271 5.45 -12.70 -22.22
N VAL A 272 6.24 -11.72 -21.81
CA VAL A 272 7.41 -11.95 -20.94
C VAL A 272 7.03 -12.07 -19.47
N PHE A 273 6.10 -11.25 -18.98
CA PHE A 273 5.85 -11.09 -17.54
C PHE A 273 5.13 -12.28 -16.89
N PRO A 274 4.24 -13.03 -17.57
CA PRO A 274 3.68 -14.24 -16.98
C PRO A 274 4.70 -15.37 -16.75
N ILE A 275 5.82 -15.39 -17.48
CA ILE A 275 6.80 -16.50 -17.46
C ILE A 275 7.36 -16.75 -16.04
N PRO A 276 7.91 -15.76 -15.31
CA PRO A 276 8.36 -15.98 -13.93
C PRO A 276 7.28 -16.54 -13.00
N CYS A 277 6.03 -16.10 -13.16
CA CYS A 277 4.92 -16.57 -12.32
C CYS A 277 4.57 -18.02 -12.62
N VAL A 278 4.51 -18.41 -13.90
CA VAL A 278 4.22 -19.80 -14.30
C VAL A 278 5.33 -20.74 -13.83
N ILE A 279 6.59 -20.32 -13.92
CA ILE A 279 7.74 -21.10 -13.43
C ILE A 279 7.70 -21.23 -11.91
N ASP A 280 7.60 -20.12 -11.16
CA ASP A 280 7.54 -20.14 -9.69
C ASP A 280 6.39 -20.99 -9.18
N TRP A 281 5.20 -20.82 -9.77
CA TRP A 281 4.02 -21.59 -9.42
C TRP A 281 4.15 -23.08 -9.77
N GLY A 282 4.67 -23.39 -10.96
CA GLY A 282 4.87 -24.77 -11.41
C GLY A 282 5.85 -25.53 -10.53
N ILE A 283 7.00 -24.93 -10.20
CA ILE A 283 8.01 -25.53 -9.31
C ILE A 283 7.42 -25.75 -7.90
N GLN A 284 6.65 -24.80 -7.39
CA GLN A 284 5.95 -24.95 -6.09
C GLN A 284 4.91 -26.07 -6.13
N ARG A 285 4.09 -26.16 -7.18
CA ARG A 285 3.03 -27.17 -7.29
C ARG A 285 3.58 -28.59 -7.45
N LEU A 286 4.75 -28.73 -8.08
CA LEU A 286 5.45 -30.00 -8.22
C LEU A 286 6.24 -30.41 -6.96
N SER A 287 6.11 -29.66 -5.86
CA SER A 287 6.84 -29.88 -4.60
C SER A 287 8.36 -29.91 -4.76
N ILE A 288 8.90 -29.26 -5.79
CA ILE A 288 10.35 -29.15 -6.04
C ILE A 288 10.96 -28.11 -5.09
N ARG A 289 10.17 -27.10 -4.69
CA ARG A 289 10.59 -26.02 -3.80
C ARG A 289 9.43 -25.59 -2.93
N GLU A 290 9.72 -25.30 -1.66
CA GLU A 290 8.77 -24.64 -0.75
C GLU A 290 8.37 -23.25 -1.26
N SER A 291 7.09 -22.94 -1.13
CA SER A 291 6.53 -21.63 -1.43
C SER A 291 6.99 -20.62 -0.38
N ASN A 292 7.37 -19.41 -0.80
CA ASN A 292 7.62 -18.32 0.13
C ASN A 292 6.78 -17.09 -0.23
N THR A 293 6.32 -16.36 0.79
CA THR A 293 5.45 -15.17 0.66
C THR A 293 6.03 -14.15 -0.32
N ILE A 294 7.35 -13.99 -0.31
CA ILE A 294 8.09 -13.00 -1.09
C ILE A 294 8.01 -13.29 -2.58
N SER A 295 8.39 -14.51 -2.99
CA SER A 295 8.36 -14.94 -4.39
C SER A 295 6.93 -14.88 -4.92
N ARG A 296 5.95 -15.33 -4.11
CA ARG A 296 4.53 -15.21 -4.45
C ARG A 296 4.10 -13.77 -4.71
N LEU A 297 4.55 -12.85 -3.88
CA LEU A 297 4.19 -11.44 -3.95
C LEU A 297 4.85 -10.73 -5.13
N ILE A 298 6.14 -10.99 -5.39
CA ILE A 298 6.88 -10.44 -6.53
C ILE A 298 6.34 -11.00 -7.85
N THR A 299 6.19 -12.32 -7.96
CA THR A 299 5.61 -12.94 -9.17
C THR A 299 4.15 -12.53 -9.36
N GLY A 300 3.41 -12.40 -8.26
CA GLY A 300 2.08 -11.79 -8.22
C GLY A 300 2.10 -10.37 -8.80
N PHE A 301 3.01 -9.52 -8.34
CA PHE A 301 3.17 -8.15 -8.84
C PHE A 301 3.45 -8.10 -10.34
N ILE A 302 4.41 -8.89 -10.81
CA ILE A 302 4.76 -8.97 -12.23
C ILE A 302 3.56 -9.42 -13.09
N ILE A 303 2.81 -10.44 -12.66
CA ILE A 303 1.61 -10.85 -13.40
C ILE A 303 0.49 -9.80 -13.33
N GLY A 304 0.39 -9.07 -12.22
CA GLY A 304 -0.51 -7.91 -12.10
C GLY A 304 -0.23 -6.83 -13.13
N MET A 305 1.05 -6.48 -13.32
CA MET A 305 1.47 -5.54 -14.37
C MET A 305 1.08 -6.05 -15.76
N SER A 306 1.27 -7.36 -16.01
CA SER A 306 0.86 -8.01 -17.26
C SER A 306 -0.65 -7.97 -17.49
N LEU A 307 -1.46 -8.12 -16.44
CA LEU A 307 -2.92 -8.07 -16.55
C LEU A 307 -3.40 -6.67 -16.93
N SER A 308 -2.83 -5.63 -16.33
CA SER A 308 -3.13 -4.26 -16.73
C SER A 308 -2.68 -3.95 -18.16
N ALA A 309 -1.58 -4.53 -18.63
CA ALA A 309 -1.12 -4.35 -20.01
C ALA A 309 -2.13 -4.86 -21.06
N ILE A 310 -3.02 -5.80 -20.72
CA ILE A 310 -4.04 -6.35 -21.63
C ILE A 310 -4.96 -5.25 -22.17
N SER A 311 -5.33 -4.24 -21.36
CA SER A 311 -6.22 -3.17 -21.79
C SER A 311 -5.62 -2.31 -22.92
N PHE A 312 -4.31 -2.36 -23.12
CA PHE A 312 -3.58 -1.63 -24.15
C PHE A 312 -3.26 -2.47 -25.39
N GLY A 313 -3.76 -3.71 -25.46
CA GLY A 313 -3.45 -4.65 -26.54
C GLY A 313 -3.92 -4.25 -27.93
N GLY A 314 -4.97 -3.43 -28.04
CA GLY A 314 -5.50 -2.90 -29.30
C GLY A 314 -5.64 -3.97 -30.39
N LYS A 315 -4.93 -3.79 -31.51
CA LYS A 315 -4.93 -4.72 -32.66
C LYS A 315 -4.39 -6.13 -32.35
N TYR A 316 -3.61 -6.31 -31.29
CA TYR A 316 -3.07 -7.61 -30.86
C TYR A 316 -3.95 -8.33 -29.83
N SER A 317 -5.14 -7.80 -29.51
CA SER A 317 -6.05 -8.41 -28.53
C SER A 317 -6.32 -9.91 -28.80
N PRO A 318 -6.53 -10.39 -30.05
CA PRO A 318 -6.70 -11.82 -30.31
C PRO A 318 -5.48 -12.67 -29.91
N ILE A 319 -4.26 -12.15 -30.16
CA ILE A 319 -3.01 -12.83 -29.80
C ILE A 319 -2.84 -12.85 -28.28
N ILE A 320 -3.16 -11.75 -27.59
CA ILE A 320 -3.09 -11.69 -26.12
C ILE A 320 -4.07 -12.68 -25.48
N ILE A 321 -5.29 -12.79 -26.00
CA ILE A 321 -6.27 -13.79 -25.53
C ILE A 321 -5.74 -15.21 -25.75
N PHE A 322 -5.16 -15.49 -26.93
CA PHE A 322 -4.53 -16.78 -27.20
C PHE A 322 -3.38 -17.08 -26.22
N LEU A 323 -2.50 -16.11 -25.95
CA LEU A 323 -1.41 -16.24 -24.97
C LEU A 323 -1.93 -16.50 -23.56
N MET A 324 -3.02 -15.83 -23.15
CA MET A 324 -3.66 -16.05 -21.85
C MET A 324 -4.18 -17.49 -21.74
N ILE A 325 -4.88 -17.99 -22.76
CA ILE A 325 -5.35 -19.39 -22.81
C ILE A 325 -4.16 -20.36 -22.76
N PHE A 326 -3.09 -20.07 -23.52
CA PHE A 326 -1.87 -20.87 -23.52
C PHE A 326 -1.23 -20.94 -22.12
N TYR A 327 -1.03 -19.81 -21.43
CA TYR A 327 -0.49 -19.79 -20.08
C TYR A 327 -1.38 -20.51 -19.07
N LEU A 328 -2.70 -20.31 -19.13
CA LEU A 328 -3.65 -21.03 -18.27
C LEU A 328 -3.62 -22.54 -18.52
N SER A 329 -3.39 -22.97 -19.76
CA SER A 329 -3.25 -24.39 -20.12
C SER A 329 -1.99 -25.00 -19.51
N ILE A 330 -0.86 -24.26 -19.51
CA ILE A 330 0.37 -24.70 -18.84
C ILE A 330 0.16 -24.82 -17.32
N VAL A 331 -0.47 -23.83 -16.70
CA VAL A 331 -0.81 -23.89 -15.26
C VAL A 331 -1.73 -25.08 -14.98
N GLY A 332 -2.72 -25.35 -15.85
CA GLY A 332 -3.58 -26.53 -15.78
C GLY A 332 -2.82 -27.85 -15.87
N LEU A 333 -1.84 -27.95 -16.76
CA LEU A 333 -0.97 -29.12 -16.88
C LEU A 333 -0.17 -29.34 -15.59
N PHE A 334 0.43 -28.29 -15.03
CA PHE A 334 1.14 -28.37 -13.74
C PHE A 334 0.21 -28.72 -12.57
N MET A 335 -1.03 -28.22 -12.54
CA MET A 335 -2.05 -28.64 -11.56
C MET A 335 -2.29 -30.15 -11.63
N TYR A 336 -2.49 -30.67 -12.84
CA TYR A 336 -2.75 -32.09 -13.08
C TYR A 336 -1.56 -32.97 -12.66
N ILE A 337 -0.34 -32.61 -13.08
CA ILE A 337 0.87 -33.37 -12.74
C ILE A 337 1.11 -33.34 -11.22
N GLY A 338 1.01 -32.15 -10.60
CA GLY A 338 1.19 -32.00 -9.15
C GLY A 338 0.19 -32.83 -8.37
N TYR A 339 -1.09 -32.85 -8.79
CA TYR A 339 -2.10 -33.71 -8.18
C TYR A 339 -1.77 -35.21 -8.30
N LYS A 340 -1.29 -35.65 -9.46
CA LYS A 340 -0.90 -37.06 -9.65
C LYS A 340 0.29 -37.46 -8.77
N ILE A 341 1.25 -36.55 -8.56
CA ILE A 341 2.40 -36.77 -7.66
C ILE A 341 1.91 -36.87 -6.21
N GLU A 342 1.06 -35.94 -5.79
CA GLU A 342 0.47 -35.88 -4.45
C GLU A 342 -0.29 -37.18 -4.11
N MET A 343 -1.18 -37.63 -5.00
CA MET A 343 -1.91 -38.90 -4.82
C MET A 343 -1.00 -40.13 -4.78
N LYS A 344 0.09 -40.14 -5.57
CA LYS A 344 1.05 -41.25 -5.55
C LYS A 344 1.79 -41.34 -4.21
N ASN A 345 2.11 -40.21 -3.60
CA ASN A 345 2.78 -40.17 -2.30
C ASN A 345 1.83 -40.62 -1.19
N LEU A 346 0.59 -40.13 -1.18
CA LEU A 346 -0.43 -40.56 -0.22
C LEU A 346 -0.69 -42.08 -0.28
N ASN A 347 -0.76 -42.66 -1.48
CA ASN A 347 -0.95 -44.10 -1.63
C ASN A 347 0.23 -44.94 -1.12
N LYS A 348 1.46 -44.42 -1.22
CA LYS A 348 2.64 -45.09 -0.64
C LYS A 348 2.59 -45.06 0.88
N GLU A 349 2.28 -43.89 1.46
CA GLU A 349 2.16 -43.74 2.91
C GLU A 349 1.08 -44.67 3.49
N HIS A 350 -0.07 -44.84 2.82
CA HIS A 350 -1.12 -45.77 3.27
C HIS A 350 -0.76 -47.24 3.04
N GLY A 351 -0.06 -47.56 1.94
CA GLY A 351 0.40 -48.92 1.64
C GLY A 351 1.42 -49.41 2.66
N ASP A 352 2.35 -48.55 3.07
CA ASP A 352 3.37 -48.89 4.07
C ASP A 352 2.74 -49.15 5.45
N ILE A 353 1.75 -48.34 5.86
CA ILE A 353 1.00 -48.54 7.12
C ILE A 353 0.29 -49.90 7.14
N SER A 354 -0.34 -50.29 6.03
CA SER A 354 -1.03 -51.59 5.95
C SER A 354 -0.09 -52.79 6.09
N SER A 355 1.20 -52.62 5.77
CA SER A 355 2.20 -53.69 5.94
C SER A 355 2.85 -53.75 7.32
N GLU A 356 2.82 -52.65 8.09
CA GLU A 356 3.34 -52.62 9.47
C GLU A 356 2.33 -53.18 10.48
N ASP A 357 1.03 -52.95 10.28
CA ASP A 357 -0.02 -53.48 11.15
C ASP A 357 -0.10 -55.02 11.11
N ASP A 358 0.23 -55.64 9.98
CA ASP A 358 0.29 -57.09 9.85
C ASP A 358 1.47 -57.72 10.64
N ILE A 359 2.51 -56.94 10.96
CA ILE A 359 3.69 -57.41 11.70
C ILE A 359 3.48 -57.32 13.22
N LEU A 360 2.54 -56.51 13.70
CA LEU A 360 2.26 -56.32 15.13
C LEU A 360 1.18 -57.26 15.70
N ILE A 361 0.65 -58.18 14.89
CA ILE A 361 -0.39 -59.15 15.28
C ILE A 361 0.17 -60.58 15.44
N GLU A 362 1.44 -60.84 15.11
CA GLU A 362 2.17 -62.07 15.49
C GLU A 362 2.98 -61.89 16.78
#